data_AF-A0A2P6R1X9-F1
#
_entry.id   AF-A0A2P6R1X9-F1
#
_cell.length_a   1.000
_cell.length_b   1.000
_cell.length_c   1.000
_cell.angle_alpha   90.00
_cell.angle_beta   90.00
_cell.angle_gamma   90.00
#
_symmetry.space_group_name_H-M   'P 1'
#
loop_
_entity.id
_entity.type
_entity.pdbx_description
1 polymer ?
#
loop_
_entity_poly.entity_id
_entity_poly.type
_entity_poly.pdbx_seq_one_letter_code
_entity_poly.pdbx_strand_id
1 'polypeptide(L)'
;MHIHHDTRWEGSAHDTRVFLLVLRDPEMNFPKPPPGKYYVVDSGYPQMNGFLGPYKGLRQHFQQYRRQEPRNEKEVFNQAHSSLRSVIERTFGV
;
A
#
# COMPACT_ATOMS: atom_id res chain seq x y z
N MET A 1 8.51 -19.23 19.48
CA MET A 1 8.17 -19.79 18.16
C MET A 1 7.94 -18.62 17.21
N HIS A 2 8.89 -18.38 16.30
CA HIS A 2 8.75 -17.41 15.22
C HIS A 2 8.31 -18.20 13.98
N ILE A 3 7.07 -18.00 13.55
CA ILE A 3 6.58 -18.47 12.25
C ILE A 3 6.63 -17.28 11.32
N HIS A 4 7.66 -17.24 10.47
CA HIS A 4 7.66 -16.41 9.27
C HIS A 4 6.66 -17.02 8.29
N HIS A 5 5.59 -16.29 8.01
CA HIS A 5 4.63 -16.63 6.97
C HIS A 5 5.25 -16.26 5.61
N ASP A 6 5.89 -17.22 4.95
CA ASP A 6 6.50 -17.08 3.61
C ASP A 6 5.45 -16.96 2.49
N THR A 7 4.16 -17.10 2.80
CA THR A 7 3.06 -17.13 1.82
C THR A 7 2.49 -15.77 1.42
N ARG A 8 2.94 -14.65 2.01
CA ARG A 8 2.40 -13.31 1.69
C ARG A 8 2.83 -12.78 0.32
N TRP A 9 4.00 -13.19 -0.17
CA TRP A 9 4.60 -12.63 -1.38
C TRP A 9 4.10 -13.28 -2.68
N GLU A 10 3.79 -14.58 -2.65
CA GLU A 10 3.33 -15.31 -3.82
C GLU A 10 1.95 -14.84 -4.27
N GLY A 11 1.01 -14.61 -3.34
CA GLY A 11 -0.30 -14.00 -3.64
C GLY A 11 -0.19 -12.58 -4.20
N SER A 12 0.67 -11.74 -3.60
CA SER A 12 0.86 -10.35 -4.03
C SER A 12 1.45 -10.22 -5.45
N ALA A 13 2.28 -11.18 -5.88
CA ALA A 13 2.81 -11.21 -7.24
C ALA A 13 1.69 -11.47 -8.27
N HIS A 14 0.70 -12.30 -7.91
CA HIS A 14 -0.48 -12.53 -8.73
C HIS A 14 -1.38 -11.30 -8.77
N ASP A 15 -1.65 -10.68 -7.62
CA ASP A 15 -2.46 -9.46 -7.52
C ASP A 15 -1.86 -8.30 -8.34
N THR A 16 -0.54 -8.15 -8.32
CA THR A 16 0.16 -7.14 -9.12
C THR A 16 -0.04 -7.35 -10.61
N ARG A 17 -0.01 -8.60 -11.08
CA ARG A 17 -0.24 -8.91 -12.49
C ARG A 17 -1.68 -8.59 -12.89
N VAL A 18 -2.66 -9.02 -12.10
CA VAL A 18 -4.08 -8.71 -12.34
C VAL A 18 -4.30 -7.20 -12.37
N PHE A 19 -3.73 -6.48 -11.41
CA PHE A 19 -3.82 -5.02 -11.35
C PHE A 19 -3.21 -4.34 -12.58
N LEU A 20 -2.01 -4.76 -13.00
CA LEU A 20 -1.38 -4.23 -14.20
C LEU A 20 -2.16 -4.54 -15.48
N LEU A 21 -2.82 -5.70 -15.55
CA LEU A 21 -3.69 -6.05 -16.68
C LEU A 21 -4.89 -5.10 -16.74
N VAL A 22 -5.58 -4.89 -15.61
CA VAL A 22 -6.73 -3.97 -15.52
C VAL A 22 -6.34 -2.53 -15.88
N LEU A 23 -5.16 -2.06 -15.47
CA LEU A 23 -4.70 -0.71 -15.81
C LEU A 23 -4.31 -0.52 -17.27
N ARG A 24 -3.91 -1.60 -17.96
CA ARG A 24 -3.46 -1.56 -19.35
C ARG A 24 -4.59 -1.77 -20.35
N ASP A 25 -5.68 -2.36 -19.91
CA ASP A 25 -6.86 -2.61 -20.73
C ASP A 25 -7.82 -1.40 -20.68
N PRO A 26 -7.99 -0.63 -21.77
CA PRO A 26 -8.90 0.50 -21.81
C PRO A 26 -10.37 0.09 -21.64
N GLU A 27 -10.74 -1.15 -21.98
CA GLU A 27 -12.11 -1.64 -21.90
C GLU A 27 -12.55 -1.90 -20.45
N MET A 28 -11.58 -2.13 -19.55
CA MET A 28 -11.84 -2.30 -18.12
C MET A 28 -12.33 -1.02 -17.43
N ASN A 29 -12.21 0.15 -18.07
CA ASN A 29 -12.70 1.44 -17.57
C ASN A 29 -12.28 1.73 -16.11
N PHE A 30 -11.08 1.30 -15.70
CA PHE A 30 -10.60 1.53 -14.35
C PHE A 30 -10.49 3.03 -14.09
N PRO A 31 -11.12 3.56 -13.03
CA PRO A 31 -11.17 4.99 -12.80
C PRO A 31 -9.77 5.55 -12.59
N LYS A 32 -9.51 6.72 -13.16
CA LYS A 32 -8.28 7.48 -12.92
C LYS A 32 -8.49 8.39 -11.71
N PRO A 33 -7.44 8.64 -10.90
CA PRO A 33 -7.57 9.59 -9.81
C PRO A 33 -7.84 10.99 -10.39
N PRO A 34 -8.63 11.83 -9.70
CA PRO A 34 -8.81 13.22 -10.11
C PRO A 34 -7.47 13.99 -10.22
N PRO A 35 -7.43 15.10 -10.97
CA PRO A 35 -6.22 15.93 -11.04
C PRO A 35 -5.69 16.31 -9.66
N GLY A 36 -4.39 16.11 -9.43
CA GLY A 36 -3.73 16.38 -8.14
C GLY A 36 -3.99 15.34 -7.04
N LYS A 37 -4.60 14.19 -7.36
CA LYS A 37 -4.84 13.08 -6.42
C LYS A 37 -4.10 11.82 -6.86
N TYR A 38 -3.92 10.91 -5.91
CA TYR A 38 -3.27 9.61 -6.11
C TYR A 38 -4.09 8.52 -5.42
N TYR A 39 -4.08 7.32 -5.98
CA TYR A 39 -4.50 6.13 -5.26
C TYR A 39 -3.40 5.69 -4.28
N VAL A 40 -3.80 5.35 -3.06
CA VAL A 40 -2.90 4.80 -2.05
C VAL A 40 -2.89 3.28 -2.21
N VAL A 41 -1.72 2.69 -2.44
CA VAL A 41 -1.57 1.25 -2.69
C VAL A 41 -0.66 0.59 -1.67
N ASP A 42 -0.84 -0.70 -1.46
CA ASP A 42 0.03 -1.49 -0.59
C ASP A 42 1.44 -1.68 -1.18
N SER A 43 2.42 -2.02 -0.34
CA SER A 43 3.83 -2.23 -0.73
C SER A 43 4.04 -3.37 -1.74
N GLY A 44 3.04 -4.23 -1.90
CA GLY A 44 3.03 -5.31 -2.89
C GLY A 44 2.79 -4.82 -4.32
N TYR A 45 2.24 -3.61 -4.49
CA TYR A 45 1.93 -3.04 -5.80
C TYR A 45 3.07 -2.15 -6.33
N PRO A 46 3.17 -1.97 -7.66
CA PRO A 46 4.19 -1.12 -8.25
C PRO A 46 3.95 0.36 -7.92
N GLN A 47 5.01 1.06 -7.53
CA GLN A 47 4.98 2.51 -7.35
C GLN A 47 5.11 3.18 -8.72
N MET A 48 4.02 3.75 -9.24
CA MET A 48 3.92 4.34 -10.58
C MET A 48 3.06 5.60 -10.57
N ASN A 49 3.03 6.37 -11.66
CA ASN A 49 2.22 7.57 -11.74
C ASN A 49 0.74 7.28 -11.45
N GLY A 50 0.14 8.07 -10.54
CA GLY A 50 -1.23 7.86 -10.07
C GLY A 50 -1.38 6.90 -8.90
N PHE A 51 -0.32 6.16 -8.52
CA PHE A 51 -0.34 5.15 -7.45
C PHE A 51 0.83 5.33 -6.48
N LEU A 52 0.52 5.62 -5.22
CA LEU A 52 1.50 5.93 -4.20
C LEU A 52 1.52 4.84 -3.12
N GLY A 53 2.60 4.05 -3.12
CA GLY A 53 2.90 3.08 -2.08
C GLY A 53 3.65 3.69 -0.89
N PRO A 54 3.79 2.95 0.21
CA PRO A 54 4.55 3.41 1.37
C PRO A 54 6.03 3.60 1.01
N TYR A 55 6.64 4.68 1.50
CA TYR A 55 8.06 4.96 1.33
C TYR A 55 8.91 3.89 2.03
N LYS A 56 9.84 3.28 1.29
CA LYS A 56 10.75 2.25 1.80
C LYS A 56 11.91 2.87 2.61
N GLY A 57 12.53 2.08 3.49
CA GLY A 57 13.70 2.49 4.28
C GLY A 57 13.40 3.43 5.46
N LEU A 58 12.12 3.59 5.82
CA LEU A 58 11.66 4.32 6.99
C LEU A 58 11.13 3.35 8.05
N ARG A 59 10.73 3.85 9.22
CA ARG A 59 10.06 3.06 10.26
C ARG A 59 8.81 2.40 9.67
N GLN A 60 8.80 1.09 9.43
CA GLN A 60 7.70 0.45 8.68
C GLN A 60 6.61 -0.14 9.58
N HIS A 61 6.80 -0.15 10.90
CA HIS A 61 5.90 -0.85 11.83
C HIS A 61 4.95 0.12 12.53
N PHE A 62 3.65 -0.15 12.48
CA PHE A 62 2.59 0.65 13.13
C PHE A 62 2.89 0.96 14.61
N GLN A 63 3.48 0.01 15.34
CA GLN A 63 3.85 0.21 16.75
C GLN A 63 4.96 1.24 16.96
N GLN A 64 5.85 1.45 15.97
CA GLN A 64 6.90 2.47 16.04
C GLN A 64 6.31 3.87 15.90
N TYR A 65 5.31 4.04 15.02
CA TYR A 65 4.58 5.29 14.86
C TYR A 65 3.78 5.71 16.09
N ARG A 66 3.25 4.74 16.85
CA ARG A 66 2.52 5.04 18.09
C ARG A 66 3.42 5.53 19.23
N ARG A 67 4.73 5.27 19.15
CA ARG A 67 5.70 5.58 20.22
C ARG A 67 6.56 6.80 19.92
N GLN A 68 6.64 7.24 18.67
CA GLN A 68 7.54 8.31 18.24
C GLN A 68 6.85 9.15 17.17
N GLU A 69 6.92 10.47 17.31
CA GLU A 69 6.39 11.37 16.29
C GLU A 69 7.18 11.24 14.97
N PRO A 70 6.49 11.37 13.82
CA PRO A 70 7.13 11.48 12.53
C PRO A 70 8.14 12.61 12.49
N ARG A 71 9.31 12.34 11.92
CA ARG A 71 10.38 13.33 11.76
C ARG A 71 10.33 14.07 10.43
N ASN A 72 9.60 13.54 9.45
CA ASN A 72 9.50 14.11 8.11
C ASN A 72 8.19 13.72 7.44
N GLU A 73 7.89 14.39 6.32
CA GLU A 73 6.66 14.21 5.55
C GLU A 73 6.45 12.77 5.07
N LYS A 74 7.52 12.03 4.75
CA LYS A 74 7.43 10.63 4.32
C LYS A 74 7.01 9.72 5.47
N GLU A 75 7.48 9.98 6.69
CA GLU A 75 7.03 9.27 7.88
C GLU A 75 5.58 9.62 8.24
N VAL A 76 5.15 10.88 8.08
CA VAL A 76 3.75 11.28 8.25
C VAL A 76 2.86 10.52 7.26
N PHE A 77 3.27 10.49 5.98
CA PHE A 77 2.56 9.74 4.95
C PHE A 77 2.48 8.25 5.29
N ASN A 78 3.60 7.62 5.64
CA ASN A 78 3.64 6.20 5.96
C ASN A 78 2.82 5.85 7.22
N GLN A 79 2.75 6.74 8.21
CA GLN A 79 1.90 6.57 9.38
C GLN A 79 0.41 6.59 8.99
N ALA A 80 0.01 7.59 8.20
CA ALA A 80 -1.36 7.70 7.70
C ALA A 80 -1.73 6.49 6.81
N HIS A 81 -0.82 6.08 5.93
CA HIS A 81 -0.95 4.87 5.10
C HIS A 81 -1.18 3.62 5.96
N SER A 82 -0.32 3.39 6.96
CA SER A 82 -0.42 2.24 7.85
C SER A 82 -1.73 2.23 8.63
N SER A 83 -2.16 3.40 9.12
CA SER A 83 -3.43 3.55 9.82
C SER A 83 -4.62 3.22 8.92
N LEU A 84 -4.63 3.73 7.68
CA LEU A 84 -5.68 3.45 6.71
C LEU A 84 -5.72 1.96 6.35
N ARG A 85 -4.56 1.36 6.09
CA ARG A 85 -4.43 -0.07 5.83
C ARG A 85 -5.00 -0.91 6.97
N SER A 86 -4.67 -0.58 8.22
CA SER A 86 -5.23 -1.28 9.39
C SER A 86 -6.75 -1.17 9.48
N VAL A 87 -7.36 -0.04 9.07
CA VAL A 87 -8.82 0.09 9.02
C VAL A 87 -9.40 -0.80 7.92
N ILE A 88 -8.80 -0.82 6.73
CA ILE A 88 -9.24 -1.67 5.61
C ILE A 88 -9.12 -3.16 5.98
N GLU A 89 -7.96 -3.63 6.45
CA GLU A 89 -7.74 -5.02 6.86
C GLU A 89 -8.73 -5.43 7.97
N ARG A 90 -9.00 -4.57 8.95
CA ARG A 90 -10.03 -4.83 9.98
C ARG A 90 -11.46 -4.84 9.46
N THR A 91 -11.75 -4.07 8.42
CA THR A 91 -13.11 -3.97 7.85
C THR A 91 -13.41 -5.15 6.93
N PHE A 92 -12.43 -5.58 6.13
CA PHE A 92 -12.60 -6.61 5.12
C PHE A 92 -12.04 -7.99 5.54
N GLY A 93 -11.37 -8.09 6.69
CA GLY A 93 -10.85 -9.35 7.23
C GLY A 93 -9.69 -9.95 6.43
N VAL A 94 -8.95 -9.11 5.70
CA VAL A 94 -7.79 -9.49 4.85
C VAL A 94 -6.55 -9.72 5.70
#